data_AF-A0A920U2D3-F1
#
_entry.id   AF-A0A920U2D3-F1
#
_cell.length_a   1.000
_cell.length_b   1.000
_cell.length_c   1.000
_cell.angle_alpha   90.00
_cell.angle_beta   90.00
_cell.angle_gamma   90.00
#
_symmetry.space_group_name_H-M   'P 1'
#
loop_
_entity.id
_entity.type
_entity.pdbx_description
1 polymer ?
#
loop_
_entity_poly.entity_id
_entity_poly.type
_entity_poly.pdbx_seq_one_letter_code
_entity_poly.pdbx_strand_id
1 'polypeptide(L)'
;MLTDRNLTDKVKVIRGRSVGDGESPQALLSRCFDLDHIAREYDLFNQRFSDLFDTLRRPRKTIDGEAAFVGRTLLIHEYRRILLRDPDVPETLLPSDWPGTKARRRCAAIYRALRNTSDQWVIRLCEKTGGPIEPPKKDYSERFKR
;
A
#
# COMPACT_ATOMS: atom_id res chain seq x y z
N MET A 1 11.96 1.48 19.26
CA MET A 1 10.91 0.56 18.79
C MET A 1 10.72 -0.68 19.68
N LEU A 2 11.78 -1.41 20.07
CA LEU A 2 11.68 -2.54 21.02
C LEU A 2 11.75 -2.09 22.48
N THR A 3 12.68 -1.18 22.79
CA THR A 3 12.81 -0.54 24.12
C THR A 3 11.54 0.19 24.50
N ASP A 4 11.01 1.02 23.59
CA ASP A 4 9.77 1.79 23.81
C ASP A 4 8.52 0.92 24.02
N ARG A 5 8.59 -0.36 23.65
CA ARG A 5 7.50 -1.34 23.82
C ARG A 5 7.76 -2.31 24.98
N ASN A 6 8.86 -2.15 25.71
CA ASN A 6 9.27 -3.03 26.80
C ASN A 6 9.31 -4.52 26.40
N LEU A 7 9.95 -4.81 25.25
CA LEU A 7 10.04 -6.16 24.68
C LEU A 7 11.47 -6.74 24.69
N THR A 8 12.44 -6.02 25.24
CA THR A 8 13.87 -6.36 25.13
C THR A 8 14.23 -7.69 25.79
N ASP A 9 13.51 -8.10 26.84
CA ASP A 9 13.66 -9.38 27.54
C ASP A 9 12.88 -10.53 26.88
N LYS A 10 12.01 -10.25 25.91
CA LYS A 10 11.11 -11.21 25.26
C LYS A 10 11.53 -11.58 23.84
N VAL A 11 12.64 -11.04 23.34
CA VAL A 11 13.12 -11.28 21.98
C VAL A 11 14.59 -11.62 21.95
N LYS A 12 15.01 -12.38 20.93
CA LYS A 12 16.43 -12.59 20.59
C LYS A 12 16.71 -11.87 19.27
N VAL A 13 17.74 -11.02 19.26
CA VAL A 13 18.18 -10.35 18.03
C VAL A 13 19.21 -11.23 17.35
N ILE A 14 18.90 -11.63 16.11
CA ILE A 14 19.79 -12.45 15.28
C ILE A 14 20.17 -11.61 14.05
N ARG A 15 21.45 -11.60 13.73
CA ARG A 15 21.99 -11.05 12.48
C ARG A 15 22.69 -12.17 11.73
N GLY A 16 22.33 -12.35 10.46
CA GLY A 16 22.93 -13.36 9.58
C GLY A 16 23.36 -12.77 8.25
N ARG A 17 24.17 -13.52 7.51
CA ARG A 17 24.52 -13.29 6.10
C ARG A 17 24.51 -14.65 5.40
N SER A 18 24.22 -14.68 4.11
CA SER A 18 24.44 -15.89 3.31
C SER A 18 25.93 -16.25 3.34
N VAL A 19 26.21 -17.55 3.48
CA VAL A 19 27.55 -18.12 3.52
C VAL A 19 27.68 -19.18 2.44
N GLY A 20 27.52 -18.78 1.17
CA GLY A 20 27.95 -19.54 0.00
C GLY A 20 27.52 -21.02 -0.04
N ASP A 21 26.36 -21.34 0.52
CA ASP A 21 25.82 -22.68 0.74
C ASP A 21 25.09 -23.24 -0.50
N GLY A 22 25.25 -22.58 -1.65
CA GLY A 22 24.69 -22.97 -2.94
C GLY A 22 23.22 -22.57 -3.13
N GLU A 23 22.48 -22.27 -2.06
CA GLU A 23 21.12 -21.72 -2.15
C GLU A 23 21.17 -20.20 -2.37
N SER A 24 20.49 -19.72 -3.41
CA SER A 24 20.37 -18.28 -3.63
C SER A 24 19.36 -17.67 -2.63
N PRO A 25 19.53 -16.40 -2.21
CA PRO A 25 18.52 -15.72 -1.39
C PRO A 25 17.10 -15.79 -1.97
N GLN A 26 16.98 -15.79 -3.31
CA GLN A 26 15.71 -15.93 -4.02
C GLN A 26 15.07 -17.32 -3.82
N ALA A 27 15.88 -18.38 -3.83
CA ALA A 27 15.39 -19.74 -3.57
C ALA A 27 14.89 -19.89 -2.13
N LEU A 28 15.61 -19.31 -1.15
CA LEU A 28 15.15 -19.26 0.24
C LEU A 28 13.83 -18.50 0.37
N LEU A 29 13.71 -17.32 -0.25
CA LEU A 29 12.47 -16.53 -0.21
C LEU A 29 11.28 -17.27 -0.80
N SER A 30 11.48 -17.98 -1.91
CA SER A 30 10.43 -18.78 -2.57
C SER A 30 9.98 -19.98 -1.72
N ARG A 31 10.82 -20.47 -0.81
CA ARG A 31 10.45 -21.50 0.18
C ARG A 31 9.70 -20.92 1.38
N CYS A 32 10.04 -19.70 1.81
CA CYS A 32 9.45 -19.06 2.99
C CYS A 32 8.12 -18.38 2.69
N PHE A 33 7.92 -17.91 1.45
CA PHE A 33 6.75 -17.14 1.04
C PHE A 33 6.21 -17.62 -0.30
N ASP A 34 4.88 -17.63 -0.44
CA ASP A 34 4.22 -17.86 -1.73
C ASP A 34 4.24 -16.58 -2.57
N LEU A 35 5.41 -16.26 -3.12
CA LEU A 35 5.62 -15.06 -3.94
C LEU A 35 4.76 -15.08 -5.21
N ASP A 36 4.49 -16.27 -5.76
CA ASP A 36 3.63 -16.41 -6.94
C ASP A 36 2.18 -16.03 -6.63
N HIS A 37 1.66 -16.42 -5.46
CA HIS A 37 0.33 -15.98 -5.02
C HIS A 37 0.28 -14.47 -4.82
N ILE A 38 1.29 -13.89 -4.18
CA ILE A 38 1.35 -12.45 -3.96
C ILE A 38 1.44 -11.69 -5.29
N ALA A 39 2.23 -12.19 -6.25
CA ALA A 39 2.30 -11.63 -7.60
C ALA A 39 0.93 -11.64 -8.29
N ARG A 40 0.22 -12.77 -8.26
CA ARG A 40 -1.14 -12.89 -8.81
C ARG A 40 -2.11 -11.88 -8.19
N GLU A 41 -2.07 -11.69 -6.88
CA GLU A 41 -2.91 -10.70 -6.19
C GLU A 41 -2.59 -9.27 -6.64
N TYR A 42 -1.31 -8.93 -6.83
CA TYR A 42 -0.91 -7.64 -7.38
C TYR A 42 -1.34 -7.45 -8.83
N ASP A 43 -1.30 -8.49 -9.66
CA ASP A 43 -1.80 -8.42 -11.03
C ASP A 43 -3.31 -8.20 -11.07
N LEU A 44 -4.07 -8.92 -10.24
CA LEU A 44 -5.51 -8.71 -10.10
C LEU A 44 -5.82 -7.28 -9.64
N PHE A 45 -5.06 -6.75 -8.67
CA PHE A 45 -5.17 -5.34 -8.26
C PHE A 45 -4.88 -4.39 -9.43
N ASN A 46 -3.81 -4.63 -10.18
CA ASN A 46 -3.42 -3.80 -11.32
C ASN A 46 -4.49 -3.77 -12.42
N GLN A 47 -5.12 -4.92 -12.69
CA GLN A 47 -6.21 -5.05 -13.64
C GLN A 47 -7.47 -4.33 -13.15
N ARG A 48 -7.91 -4.61 -11.92
CA ARG A 48 -9.14 -4.04 -11.34
C ARG A 48 -9.14 -2.51 -11.30
N PHE A 49 -7.98 -1.92 -11.05
CA PHE A 49 -7.84 -0.45 -10.99
C PHE A 49 -7.29 0.17 -12.29
N SER A 50 -7.31 -0.56 -13.41
CA SER A 50 -6.82 -0.04 -14.68
C SER A 50 -7.65 1.13 -15.19
N ASP A 51 -8.95 0.91 -15.35
CA ASP A 51 -9.86 1.90 -15.93
C ASP A 51 -10.00 3.15 -15.06
N LEU A 52 -10.01 2.98 -13.74
CA LEU A 52 -10.06 4.10 -12.80
C LEU A 52 -8.81 4.97 -12.92
N PHE A 53 -7.62 4.35 -13.00
CA PHE A 53 -6.37 5.08 -13.19
C PHE A 53 -6.35 5.85 -14.51
N ASP A 54 -6.76 5.21 -15.61
CA ASP A 54 -6.77 5.83 -16.93
C ASP A 54 -7.80 6.98 -17.01
N THR A 55 -8.95 6.80 -16.35
CA THR A 55 -9.99 7.83 -16.25
C THR A 55 -9.50 9.06 -15.50
N LEU A 56 -8.83 8.87 -14.35
CA LEU A 56 -8.37 9.96 -13.49
C LEU A 56 -7.19 10.76 -14.07
N ARG A 57 -6.50 10.21 -15.08
CA ARG A 57 -5.42 10.93 -15.80
C ARG A 57 -5.93 11.92 -16.85
N ARG A 58 -7.22 11.88 -17.22
CA ARG A 58 -7.77 12.73 -18.28
C ARG A 58 -8.03 14.16 -17.76
N PRO A 59 -7.54 15.23 -18.42
CA PRO A 59 -7.51 16.61 -17.89
C PRO A 59 -8.85 17.31 -17.55
N ARG A 60 -10.00 16.65 -17.60
CA ARG A 60 -11.32 17.32 -17.50
C ARG A 60 -12.40 16.54 -16.74
N LYS A 61 -12.06 15.41 -16.10
CA LYS A 61 -13.07 14.63 -15.36
C LYS A 61 -13.06 15.03 -13.89
N THR A 62 -14.09 15.76 -13.48
CA THR A 62 -14.44 15.92 -12.07
C THR A 62 -15.14 14.66 -11.60
N ILE A 63 -14.59 14.00 -10.58
CA ILE A 63 -15.28 12.93 -9.84
C ILE A 63 -16.09 13.57 -8.70
N ASP A 64 -17.27 13.04 -8.42
CA ASP A 64 -18.07 13.51 -7.27
C ASP A 64 -17.45 13.09 -5.93
N GLY A 65 -17.89 13.75 -4.86
CA GLY A 65 -17.36 13.56 -3.50
C GLY A 65 -17.51 12.14 -2.98
N GLU A 66 -18.69 11.56 -3.17
CA GLU A 66 -19.03 10.22 -2.68
C GLU A 66 -18.24 9.15 -3.42
N ALA A 67 -18.21 9.20 -4.76
CA ALA A 67 -17.44 8.28 -5.58
C ALA A 67 -15.94 8.38 -5.30
N ALA A 68 -15.41 9.59 -5.06
CA ALA A 68 -14.02 9.76 -4.65
C ALA A 68 -13.72 9.07 -3.30
N PHE A 69 -14.65 9.18 -2.35
CA PHE A 69 -14.53 8.53 -1.04
C PHE A 69 -14.63 7.00 -1.13
N VAL A 70 -15.63 6.48 -1.83
CA VAL A 70 -15.80 5.04 -2.05
C VAL A 70 -14.59 4.47 -2.80
N GLY A 71 -14.20 5.09 -3.92
CA GLY A 71 -13.07 4.63 -4.73
C GLY A 71 -11.75 4.61 -3.97
N ARG A 72 -11.48 5.64 -3.16
CA ARG A 72 -10.27 5.69 -2.34
C ARG A 72 -10.30 4.66 -1.21
N THR A 73 -11.45 4.41 -0.61
CA THR A 73 -11.62 3.40 0.45
C THR A 73 -11.37 2.01 -0.10
N LEU A 74 -12.00 1.64 -1.22
CA LEU A 74 -11.81 0.35 -1.88
C LEU A 74 -10.37 0.15 -2.35
N LEU A 75 -9.76 1.18 -2.95
CA LEU A 75 -8.36 1.16 -3.36
C LEU A 75 -7.42 0.79 -2.20
N ILE A 76 -7.54 1.50 -1.08
CA ILE A 76 -6.66 1.28 0.07
C ILE A 76 -6.99 -0.05 0.77
N HIS A 77 -8.26 -0.45 0.82
CA HIS A 77 -8.65 -1.73 1.40
C HIS A 77 -8.02 -2.90 0.64
N GLU A 78 -8.17 -2.94 -0.68
CA GLU A 78 -7.62 -4.01 -1.52
C GLU A 78 -6.09 -4.02 -1.47
N TYR A 79 -5.44 -2.85 -1.58
CA TYR A 79 -3.98 -2.77 -1.51
C TYR A 79 -3.42 -3.24 -0.15
N ARG A 80 -4.09 -2.91 0.97
CA ARG A 80 -3.65 -3.33 2.31
C ARG A 80 -3.77 -4.84 2.52
N ARG A 81 -4.76 -5.51 1.91
CA ARG A 81 -4.89 -6.97 2.02
C ARG A 81 -3.70 -7.71 1.42
N ILE A 82 -3.12 -7.17 0.35
CA ILE A 82 -1.91 -7.72 -0.27
C ILE A 82 -0.70 -7.41 0.60
N LEU A 83 -0.53 -6.15 1.01
CA LEU A 83 0.60 -5.72 1.86
C LEU A 83 0.69 -6.46 3.21
N LEU A 84 -0.43 -6.90 3.77
CA LEU A 84 -0.43 -7.68 5.01
C LEU A 84 0.13 -9.10 4.84
N ARG A 85 0.24 -9.59 3.60
CA ARG A 85 0.84 -10.88 3.24
C ARG A 85 2.21 -10.74 2.59
N ASP A 86 2.49 -9.58 2.00
CA ASP A 86 3.77 -9.26 1.38
C ASP A 86 4.89 -9.24 2.44
N PRO A 87 5.99 -10.00 2.25
CA PRO A 87 7.10 -10.04 3.20
C PRO A 87 7.96 -8.76 3.25
N ASP A 88 7.67 -7.75 2.41
CA ASP A 88 8.41 -6.47 2.32
C ASP A 88 9.92 -6.69 2.10
N VAL A 89 10.24 -7.63 1.22
CA VAL A 89 11.63 -7.97 0.87
C VAL A 89 12.24 -6.91 -0.04
N PRO A 90 13.56 -6.67 0.04
CA PRO A 90 14.24 -5.74 -0.84
C PRO A 90 14.01 -6.04 -2.33
N GLU A 91 13.80 -5.00 -3.14
CA GLU A 91 13.53 -5.11 -4.58
C GLU A 91 14.61 -5.90 -5.33
N THR A 92 15.86 -5.87 -4.87
CA THR A 92 16.99 -6.61 -5.45
C THR A 92 16.86 -8.13 -5.33
N LEU A 93 15.96 -8.61 -4.48
CA LEU A 93 15.69 -10.04 -4.27
C LEU A 93 14.39 -10.49 -4.95
N LEU A 94 13.63 -9.59 -5.55
CA LEU A 94 12.40 -9.91 -6.26
C LEU A 94 12.67 -10.19 -7.75
N PRO A 95 11.77 -10.92 -8.43
CA PRO A 95 11.78 -11.03 -9.88
C PRO A 95 11.78 -9.64 -10.56
N SER A 96 12.44 -9.51 -11.70
CA SER A 96 12.57 -8.22 -12.42
C SER A 96 11.24 -7.62 -12.86
N ASP A 97 10.24 -8.45 -13.10
CA ASP A 97 8.89 -8.10 -13.55
C ASP A 97 7.86 -8.08 -12.41
N TRP A 98 8.31 -7.98 -11.16
CA TRP A 98 7.43 -8.01 -10.00
C TRP A 98 6.27 -7.00 -10.09
N PRO A 99 5.01 -7.48 -10.06
CA PRO A 99 3.84 -6.63 -10.31
C PRO A 99 3.54 -5.65 -9.16
N GLY A 100 4.11 -5.88 -7.97
CA GLY A 100 3.96 -5.02 -6.80
C GLY A 100 4.45 -3.59 -7.03
N THR A 101 5.51 -3.39 -7.80
CA THR A 101 6.04 -2.04 -8.13
C THR A 101 5.02 -1.25 -8.94
N LYS A 102 4.39 -1.89 -9.93
CA LYS A 102 3.31 -1.30 -10.73
C LYS A 102 2.09 -1.01 -9.86
N ALA A 103 1.71 -1.94 -8.98
CA ALA A 103 0.59 -1.78 -8.06
C ALA A 103 0.80 -0.59 -7.11
N ARG A 104 1.99 -0.46 -6.52
CA ARG A 104 2.35 0.68 -5.65
C ARG A 104 2.21 2.01 -6.38
N ARG A 105 2.77 2.12 -7.60
CA ARG A 105 2.68 3.34 -8.42
C ARG A 105 1.24 3.69 -8.78
N ARG A 106 0.45 2.70 -9.18
CA ARG A 106 -0.98 2.87 -9.51
C ARG A 106 -1.78 3.32 -8.28
N CYS A 107 -1.60 2.63 -7.15
CA CYS A 107 -2.23 2.98 -5.87
C CYS A 107 -1.90 4.42 -5.46
N ALA A 108 -0.62 4.81 -5.50
CA ALA A 108 -0.17 6.16 -5.18
C ALA A 108 -0.78 7.24 -6.08
N ALA A 109 -0.92 6.96 -7.38
CA ALA A 109 -1.51 7.90 -8.33
C ALA A 109 -3.02 8.08 -8.11
N ILE A 110 -3.78 6.99 -7.99
CA ILE A 110 -5.23 7.06 -7.74
C ILE A 110 -5.49 7.71 -6.38
N TYR A 111 -4.75 7.34 -5.34
CA TYR A 111 -4.89 7.95 -4.01
C TYR A 111 -4.70 9.47 -4.05
N ARG A 112 -3.66 9.94 -4.76
CA ARG A 112 -3.39 11.38 -4.90
C ARG A 112 -4.43 12.11 -5.73
N ALA A 113 -5.02 11.45 -6.74
CA ALA A 113 -6.09 12.04 -7.53
C ALA A 113 -7.41 12.18 -6.73
N LEU A 114 -7.70 11.22 -5.85
CA LEU A 114 -8.97 11.17 -5.12
C LEU A 114 -8.95 11.89 -3.76
N ARG A 115 -7.77 12.07 -3.14
CA ARG A 115 -7.65 12.50 -1.74
C ARG A 115 -8.44 13.76 -1.40
N ASN A 116 -8.25 14.85 -2.13
CA ASN A 116 -8.79 16.16 -1.74
C ASN A 116 -10.33 16.15 -1.80
N THR A 117 -10.87 15.63 -2.91
CA THR A 117 -12.32 15.52 -3.12
C THR A 117 -12.97 14.59 -2.09
N SER A 118 -12.32 13.47 -1.80
CA SER A 118 -12.78 12.53 -0.77
C SER A 118 -12.73 13.12 0.63
N ASP A 119 -11.68 13.85 1.00
CA ASP A 119 -11.55 14.44 2.33
C ASP A 119 -12.60 15.52 2.56
N GLN A 120 -12.84 16.37 1.56
CA GLN A 120 -13.89 17.37 1.61
C GLN A 120 -15.29 16.75 1.75
N TRP A 121 -15.53 15.61 1.12
CA TRP A 121 -16.79 14.87 1.27
C TRP A 121 -17.00 14.39 2.72
N VAL A 122 -15.99 13.75 3.30
CA VAL A 122 -16.06 13.24 4.68
C VAL A 122 -16.25 14.37 5.70
N ILE A 123 -15.50 15.47 5.56
CA ILE A 123 -15.61 16.63 6.46
C ILE A 123 -17.03 17.23 6.43
N ARG A 124 -17.70 17.21 5.27
CA ARG A 124 -19.07 17.72 5.14
C ARG A 124 -20.12 16.78 5.72
N LEU A 125 -19.91 15.47 5.64
CA LEU A 125 -20.92 14.47 5.98
C LEU A 125 -20.81 13.99 7.43
N CYS A 126 -19.60 13.96 7.99
CA CYS A 126 -19.33 13.31 9.26
C CYS A 126 -18.91 14.31 10.34
N GLU A 127 -19.33 14.03 11.57
CA GLU A 127 -18.92 14.71 12.78
C GLU A 127 -18.21 13.72 13.71
N LYS A 128 -17.26 14.20 14.52
CA LYS A 128 -16.70 13.42 15.64
C LYS A 128 -17.59 13.60 16.86
N THR A 129 -17.55 12.64 17.79
CA THR A 129 -18.18 12.83 19.11
C THR A 129 -17.64 14.11 19.74
N GLY A 130 -18.49 15.12 19.92
CA GLY A 130 -18.11 16.43 20.48
C GLY A 130 -17.66 17.49 19.46
N GLY A 131 -17.92 17.34 18.15
CA GLY A 131 -17.79 18.46 17.20
C GLY A 131 -17.43 18.06 15.76
N PRO A 132 -17.10 19.03 14.89
CA PRO A 132 -16.73 18.74 13.50
C PRO A 132 -15.40 17.98 13.41
N ILE A 133 -15.25 17.19 12.34
CA ILE A 133 -14.00 16.49 12.05
C ILE A 133 -12.90 17.51 11.70
N GLU A 134 -11.74 17.35 12.31
CA GLU A 134 -10.56 18.17 12.02
C GLU A 134 -9.96 17.80 10.65
N PRO A 135 -9.39 18.78 9.92
CA PRO A 135 -8.68 18.50 8.68
C PRO A 135 -7.50 17.52 8.88
N PRO A 136 -7.12 16.75 7.85
CA PRO A 136 -6.01 15.82 7.94
C PRO A 136 -4.66 16.51 8.27
N LYS A 137 -3.84 15.87 9.13
CA LYS A 137 -2.48 16.33 9.47
C LYS A 137 -1.51 16.26 8.27
N LYS A 138 -0.35 16.92 8.34
CA LYS A 138 0.64 16.95 7.24
C LYS A 138 1.09 15.55 6.79
N ASP A 139 1.39 14.66 7.72
CA ASP A 139 1.87 13.29 7.44
C ASP A 139 0.91 12.49 6.55
N TYR A 140 -0.39 12.75 6.68
CA TYR A 140 -1.42 12.12 5.84
C TYR A 140 -1.28 12.50 4.35
N SER A 141 -0.82 13.73 4.07
CA SER A 141 -0.52 14.20 2.71
C SER A 141 0.78 13.61 2.14
N GLU A 142 1.58 12.97 3.00
CA GLU A 142 2.88 12.38 2.63
C GLU A 142 2.81 10.90 2.30
N ARG A 143 1.62 10.30 2.42
CA ARG A 143 1.40 8.91 2.06
C ARG A 143 1.80 8.69 0.59
N PHE A 144 2.63 7.68 0.35
CA PHE A 144 3.24 7.34 -0.96
C PHE A 144 4.28 8.34 -1.51
N LYS A 145 4.86 9.24 -0.69
CA LYS A 145 5.99 10.10 -1.12
C LYS A 145 7.37 9.39 -1.14
N ARG A 146 7.46 8.16 -0.63
CA ARG A 146 8.68 7.35 -0.60
C ARG A 146 8.63 6.24 -1.64
#